data_AF-A0A0Q8QQ67-F1
#
_entry.id   AF-A0A0Q8QQ67-F1
#
_cell.length_a   1.000
_cell.length_b   1.000
_cell.length_c   1.000
_cell.angle_alpha   90.00
_cell.angle_beta   90.00
_cell.angle_gamma   90.00
#
_symmetry.space_group_name_H-M   'P 1'
#
loop_
_entity.id
_entity.type
_entity.pdbx_description
1 polymer ?
#
loop_
_entity_poly.entity_id
_entity_poly.type
_entity_poly.pdbx_seq_one_letter_code
_entity_poly.pdbx_strand_id
1 'polypeptide(L)'
;MIFGEYKPDQPPHLQDGLLSADGVCPIANGYAPIPQFSEAANGALGATCLGAAAYRTNSENFVFAATAAKIRRYTSSGYTDVKTGMTSSAAVGVRFCPYASFMLATNGTDPIQKFDPASPSSFGDLDSSAPTARFMAVVRGFVVAGYADDDPLRVAWSDNGDPSEWTPGTLEAGLYQMPSGGDITGVVGGEYGLIFQENRILRMTYTADDTIWQFDEIATDVGCIAPWSLATYGKITFFLSAKGLMACDGITVEAIGSEKVDREFLAMLDRTYLENMSAVVDPTRSLYIVAVPSANPTSLVFLYHYGLQRWTTAKIGQQRMFSALAAGATLEDLDAIYGNLDLIPVSLDSAAFRGGYPVMLMVDGTGMLGGLSGTPMAATLVDARKELVPGRRARINSVRPLGDMENATVTLSLSDSLSDDVASTDYTDRTNGGFYRMRQSANLSQVKLAIAAGEAWSYVQGYDIEAMPGGRA
;
A
#
# COMPACT_ATOMS: atom_id res chain seq x y z
N MET A 1 -2.90 12.16 28.60
CA MET A 1 -3.82 11.84 27.50
C MET A 1 -3.13 10.86 26.56
N ILE A 2 -3.85 9.85 26.07
CA ILE A 2 -3.34 8.87 25.10
C ILE A 2 -3.81 9.31 23.71
N PHE A 3 -2.97 9.13 22.70
CA PHE A 3 -3.38 9.39 21.32
C PHE A 3 -4.44 8.39 20.87
N GLY A 4 -5.57 8.90 20.40
CA GLY A 4 -6.64 8.10 19.81
C GLY A 4 -6.33 7.70 18.37
N GLU A 5 -7.32 7.11 17.71
CA GLU A 5 -7.24 6.72 16.30
C GLU A 5 -7.33 7.95 15.38
N TYR A 6 -6.67 7.90 14.23
CA TYR A 6 -6.81 8.92 13.17
C TYR A 6 -8.22 8.89 12.57
N LYS A 7 -8.97 9.98 12.77
CA LYS A 7 -10.38 10.14 12.34
C LYS A 7 -10.64 11.55 11.80
N PRO A 8 -9.94 11.97 10.74
CA PRO A 8 -10.05 13.29 10.14
C PRO A 8 -11.47 13.65 9.66
N ASP A 9 -12.27 12.64 9.30
CA ASP A 9 -13.64 12.84 8.80
C ASP A 9 -14.62 13.34 9.89
N GLN A 10 -14.28 13.11 11.17
CA GLN A 10 -15.10 13.51 12.30
C GLN A 10 -14.91 15.00 12.63
N PRO A 11 -15.92 15.65 13.24
CA PRO A 11 -15.77 17.02 13.68
C PRO A 11 -14.57 17.21 14.63
N PRO A 12 -13.81 18.32 14.50
CA PRO A 12 -12.55 18.51 15.20
C PRO A 12 -12.68 18.73 16.72
N HIS A 13 -13.90 18.92 17.22
CA HIS A 13 -14.22 19.15 18.62
C HIS A 13 -15.00 17.98 19.20
N LEU A 14 -14.72 17.63 20.47
CA LEU A 14 -15.32 16.47 21.17
C LEU A 14 -15.07 15.11 20.51
N GLN A 15 -14.06 15.00 19.66
CA GLN A 15 -13.56 13.70 19.19
C GLN A 15 -12.40 13.23 20.06
N ASP A 16 -12.34 11.92 20.28
CA ASP A 16 -11.23 11.26 20.97
C ASP A 16 -10.10 10.85 20.01
N GLY A 17 -10.24 11.14 18.71
CA GLY A 17 -9.29 10.79 17.66
C GLY A 17 -8.24 11.85 17.35
N LEU A 18 -7.25 11.47 16.55
CA LEU A 18 -6.25 12.35 15.96
C LEU A 18 -6.79 12.99 14.67
N LEU A 19 -6.40 14.24 14.43
CA LEU A 19 -6.62 14.96 13.18
C LEU A 19 -5.51 14.73 12.15
N SER A 20 -4.32 14.33 12.58
CA SER A 20 -3.22 13.93 11.69
C SER A 20 -2.36 12.89 12.41
N ALA A 21 -1.97 11.86 11.67
CA ALA A 21 -1.09 10.79 12.11
C ALA A 21 -0.15 10.41 10.94
N ASP A 22 0.76 11.34 10.62
CA ASP A 22 1.69 11.24 9.50
C ASP A 22 3.01 10.55 9.92
N GLY A 23 3.54 9.67 9.07
CA GLY A 23 4.85 9.04 9.23
C GLY A 23 4.91 7.97 10.33
N VAL A 24 3.76 7.46 10.75
CA VAL A 24 3.63 6.55 11.89
C VAL A 24 2.80 5.31 11.56
N CYS A 25 3.10 4.21 12.24
CA CYS A 25 2.34 2.97 12.21
C CYS A 25 1.61 2.80 13.54
N PRO A 26 0.30 2.50 13.56
CA PRO A 26 -0.42 2.28 14.81
C PRO A 26 0.04 0.99 15.48
N ILE A 27 0.21 1.04 16.81
CA ILE A 27 0.42 -0.13 17.66
C ILE A 27 -0.72 -0.21 18.68
N ALA A 28 -0.82 -1.32 19.42
CA ALA A 28 -1.92 -1.53 20.36
C ALA A 28 -2.10 -0.34 21.33
N ASN A 29 -0.98 0.18 21.85
CA ASN A 29 -0.95 1.36 22.72
C ASN A 29 0.02 2.42 22.16
N GLY A 30 -0.49 3.25 21.24
CA GLY A 30 0.25 4.36 20.64
C GLY A 30 0.62 4.13 19.18
N TYR A 31 1.77 4.69 18.79
CA TYR A 31 2.30 4.72 17.44
C TYR A 31 3.79 4.38 17.45
N ALA A 32 4.27 3.78 16.37
CA ALA A 32 5.66 3.44 16.10
C ALA A 32 6.13 4.12 14.79
N PRO A 33 7.44 4.31 14.56
CA PRO A 33 7.93 4.92 13.33
C PRO A 33 7.70 4.03 12.11
N ILE A 34 7.52 4.67 10.96
CA ILE A 34 7.68 4.03 9.65
C ILE A 34 9.08 4.38 9.11
N PRO A 35 9.87 3.40 8.63
CA PRO A 35 11.15 3.69 7.99
C PRO A 35 11.00 4.52 6.71
N GLN A 36 12.01 5.32 6.41
CA GLN A 36 12.13 6.00 5.12
C GLN A 36 12.47 5.00 4.00
N PHE A 37 12.20 5.44 2.77
CA PHE A 37 12.64 4.73 1.58
C PHE A 37 14.17 4.64 1.54
N SER A 38 14.67 3.44 1.29
CA SER A 38 16.08 3.15 1.05
C SER A 38 16.22 2.55 -0.33
N GLU A 39 17.04 3.20 -1.16
CA GLU A 39 17.33 2.75 -2.53
C GLU A 39 18.13 1.44 -2.53
N ALA A 40 17.80 0.57 -3.48
CA ALA A 40 18.61 -0.59 -3.82
C ALA A 40 19.78 -0.16 -4.71
N ALA A 41 20.96 -0.75 -4.49
CA ALA A 41 22.14 -0.48 -5.31
C ALA A 41 21.84 -0.74 -6.80
N ASN A 42 22.23 0.18 -7.69
CA ASN A 42 21.98 0.09 -9.13
C ASN A 42 20.49 -0.05 -9.51
N GLY A 43 19.58 0.40 -8.63
CA GLY A 43 18.13 0.24 -8.77
C GLY A 43 17.43 1.19 -9.76
N ALA A 44 18.16 1.91 -10.61
CA ALA A 44 17.59 2.90 -11.53
C ALA A 44 16.91 2.24 -12.74
N LEU A 45 15.59 2.35 -12.86
CA LEU A 45 14.84 1.76 -13.97
C LEU A 45 15.04 2.50 -15.29
N GLY A 46 15.24 3.83 -15.23
CA GLY A 46 15.48 4.69 -16.40
C GLY A 46 14.26 5.03 -17.26
N ALA A 47 13.05 4.66 -16.81
CA ALA A 47 11.77 5.03 -17.41
C ALA A 47 10.64 4.85 -16.39
N THR A 48 9.45 5.38 -16.67
CA THR A 48 8.26 5.19 -15.81
C THR A 48 7.92 3.71 -15.67
N CYS A 49 7.78 3.27 -14.41
CA CYS A 49 7.35 1.93 -14.08
C CYS A 49 5.84 1.78 -14.29
N LEU A 50 5.45 0.86 -15.16
CA LEU A 50 4.05 0.54 -15.46
C LEU A 50 3.56 -0.74 -14.77
N GLY A 51 4.47 -1.48 -14.15
CA GLY A 51 4.19 -2.71 -13.44
C GLY A 51 5.47 -3.24 -12.80
N ALA A 52 5.36 -3.86 -11.64
CA ALA A 52 6.49 -4.49 -10.98
C ALA A 52 6.01 -5.70 -10.18
N ALA A 53 6.89 -6.70 -10.08
CA ALA A 53 6.62 -7.89 -9.29
C ALA A 53 7.92 -8.58 -8.92
N ALA A 54 7.85 -9.44 -7.90
CA ALA A 54 8.93 -10.36 -7.60
C ALA A 54 8.41 -11.79 -7.55
N TYR A 55 9.31 -12.70 -7.85
CA TYR A 55 9.08 -14.14 -7.84
C TYR A 55 10.30 -14.88 -7.33
N ARG A 56 10.07 -15.94 -6.59
CA ARG A 56 11.14 -16.73 -6.00
C ARG A 56 11.08 -18.16 -6.50
N THR A 57 12.23 -18.66 -6.91
CA THR A 57 12.51 -20.09 -7.05
C THR A 57 13.24 -20.60 -5.79
N ASN A 58 13.44 -21.90 -5.69
CA ASN A 58 14.22 -22.48 -4.59
C ASN A 58 15.65 -21.91 -4.49
N SER A 59 16.21 -21.42 -5.59
CA SER A 59 17.61 -20.96 -5.69
C SER A 59 17.79 -19.44 -5.85
N GLU A 60 16.83 -18.72 -6.44
CA GLU A 60 17.00 -17.32 -6.82
C GLU A 60 15.70 -16.51 -6.67
N ASN A 61 15.84 -15.22 -6.34
CA ASN A 61 14.76 -14.23 -6.38
C ASN A 61 14.86 -13.39 -7.64
N PHE A 62 13.78 -13.33 -8.40
CA PHE A 62 13.63 -12.55 -9.62
C PHE A 62 12.77 -11.34 -9.31
N VAL A 63 13.31 -10.14 -9.54
CA VAL A 63 12.55 -8.88 -9.44
C VAL A 63 12.40 -8.31 -10.84
N PHE A 64 11.16 -8.04 -11.24
CA PHE A 64 10.81 -7.51 -12.55
C PHE A 64 10.19 -6.12 -12.42
N ALA A 65 10.53 -5.25 -13.36
CA ALA A 65 9.88 -3.97 -13.56
C ALA A 65 9.60 -3.79 -15.06
N ALA A 66 8.39 -3.38 -15.38
CA ALA A 66 7.92 -3.15 -16.74
C ALA A 66 7.81 -1.65 -17.02
N THR A 67 8.08 -1.31 -18.27
CA THR A 67 7.93 0.03 -18.86
C THR A 67 7.00 -0.10 -20.06
N ALA A 68 6.70 1.01 -20.76
CA ALA A 68 5.85 0.96 -21.96
C ALA A 68 6.30 -0.09 -22.98
N ALA A 69 7.62 -0.17 -23.23
CA ALA A 69 8.18 -0.99 -24.30
C ALA A 69 8.97 -2.24 -23.84
N LYS A 70 9.27 -2.37 -22.55
CA LYS A 70 10.23 -3.38 -22.06
C LYS A 70 9.83 -3.95 -20.70
N ILE A 71 10.14 -5.23 -20.49
CA ILE A 71 10.24 -5.83 -19.15
C ILE A 71 11.71 -5.97 -18.82
N ARG A 72 12.08 -5.51 -17.62
CA ARG A 72 13.45 -5.51 -17.10
C ARG A 72 13.52 -6.37 -15.85
N ARG A 73 14.61 -7.13 -15.71
CA ARG A 73 14.95 -7.89 -14.51
C ARG A 73 16.03 -7.13 -13.75
N TYR A 74 15.85 -6.96 -12.45
CA TYR A 74 16.87 -6.40 -11.57
C TYR A 74 17.83 -7.48 -11.09
N THR A 75 19.13 -7.18 -11.13
CA THR A 75 20.22 -7.95 -10.52
C THR A 75 21.15 -7.01 -9.75
N SER A 76 22.17 -7.52 -9.07
CA SER A 76 23.17 -6.69 -8.37
C SER A 76 23.89 -5.70 -9.28
N SER A 77 24.01 -6.01 -10.57
CA SER A 77 24.56 -5.11 -11.62
C SER A 77 23.55 -4.09 -12.15
N GLY A 78 22.30 -4.10 -11.68
CA GLY A 78 21.20 -3.23 -12.13
C GLY A 78 20.20 -3.93 -13.05
N TYR A 79 19.42 -3.14 -13.78
CA TYR A 79 18.36 -3.66 -14.66
C TYR A 79 18.88 -4.17 -16.00
N THR A 80 18.49 -5.39 -16.37
CA THR A 80 18.71 -5.99 -17.69
C THR A 80 17.39 -6.18 -18.44
N ASP A 81 17.38 -5.91 -19.75
CA ASP A 81 16.18 -6.10 -20.58
C ASP A 81 15.92 -7.61 -20.79
N VAL A 82 14.74 -8.09 -20.40
CA VAL A 82 14.29 -9.49 -20.60
C VAL A 82 13.09 -9.58 -21.55
N LYS A 83 12.49 -8.44 -21.93
CA LYS A 83 11.55 -8.32 -23.05
C LYS A 83 11.71 -6.95 -23.67
N THR A 84 11.64 -6.88 -24.99
CA THR A 84 11.56 -5.62 -25.74
C THR A 84 10.39 -5.68 -26.73
N GLY A 85 9.96 -4.52 -27.21
CA GLY A 85 8.91 -4.42 -28.23
C GLY A 85 7.48 -4.55 -27.70
N MET A 86 7.24 -4.36 -26.40
CA MET A 86 5.87 -4.34 -25.86
C MET A 86 5.14 -3.04 -26.25
N THR A 87 3.82 -3.09 -26.24
CA THR A 87 2.90 -1.98 -26.55
C THR A 87 2.04 -1.57 -25.34
N SER A 88 2.67 -1.49 -24.17
CA SER A 88 1.96 -1.23 -22.90
C SER A 88 1.58 0.24 -22.74
N SER A 89 0.44 0.48 -22.10
CA SER A 89 -0.03 1.83 -21.73
C SER A 89 0.00 2.05 -20.22
N ALA A 90 0.07 3.31 -19.77
CA ALA A 90 -0.06 3.63 -18.35
C ALA A 90 -1.46 3.32 -17.79
N ALA A 91 -2.50 3.46 -18.63
CA ALA A 91 -3.90 3.21 -18.26
C ALA A 91 -4.13 1.77 -17.78
N VAL A 92 -3.59 0.79 -18.51
CA VAL A 92 -3.71 -0.63 -18.13
C VAL A 92 -2.57 -1.05 -17.23
N GLY A 93 -1.35 -0.60 -17.54
CA GLY A 93 -0.08 -1.05 -16.97
C GLY A 93 0.26 -2.49 -17.33
N VAL A 94 1.27 -3.06 -16.66
CA VAL A 94 1.70 -4.45 -16.87
C VAL A 94 1.48 -5.24 -15.58
N ARG A 95 0.73 -6.33 -15.67
CA ARG A 95 0.45 -7.20 -14.52
C ARG A 95 1.23 -8.50 -14.66
N PHE A 96 1.82 -8.90 -13.54
CA PHE A 96 2.58 -10.13 -13.41
C PHE A 96 1.75 -11.14 -12.61
N CYS A 97 1.78 -12.40 -13.02
CA CYS A 97 1.07 -13.48 -12.37
C CYS A 97 2.01 -14.70 -12.26
N PRO A 98 2.52 -15.03 -11.07
CA PRO A 98 3.31 -16.23 -10.90
C PRO A 98 2.40 -17.46 -11.02
N TYR A 99 2.79 -18.43 -11.85
CA TYR A 99 2.07 -19.69 -12.05
C TYR A 99 3.04 -20.85 -12.04
N ALA A 100 2.90 -21.76 -11.06
CA ALA A 100 3.81 -22.89 -10.87
C ALA A 100 5.29 -22.44 -10.88
N SER A 101 6.06 -22.83 -11.89
CA SER A 101 7.45 -22.41 -12.09
C SER A 101 7.61 -21.15 -12.93
N PHE A 102 6.58 -20.67 -13.61
CA PHE A 102 6.64 -19.58 -14.58
C PHE A 102 6.23 -18.24 -13.98
N MET A 103 6.76 -17.17 -14.57
CA MET A 103 6.22 -15.82 -14.40
C MET A 103 5.46 -15.42 -15.66
N LEU A 104 4.16 -15.22 -15.54
CA LEU A 104 3.33 -14.70 -16.63
C LEU A 104 3.23 -13.17 -16.55
N ALA A 105 3.10 -12.49 -17.68
CA ALA A 105 2.87 -11.05 -17.73
C ALA A 105 1.85 -10.68 -18.81
N THR A 106 1.02 -9.68 -18.53
CA THR A 106 0.03 -9.16 -19.48
C THR A 106 -0.09 -7.64 -19.42
N ASN A 107 -0.46 -7.02 -20.53
CA ASN A 107 -0.63 -5.56 -20.65
C ASN A 107 -1.93 -5.14 -21.36
N GLY A 108 -2.81 -6.08 -21.69
CA GLY A 108 -4.09 -5.82 -22.35
C GLY A 108 -4.05 -5.76 -23.87
N THR A 109 -2.87 -5.72 -24.49
CA THR A 109 -2.73 -5.54 -25.95
C THR A 109 -1.90 -6.64 -26.59
N ASP A 110 -0.72 -6.91 -26.03
CA ASP A 110 0.18 -7.95 -26.52
C ASP A 110 -0.29 -9.32 -26.03
N PRO A 111 0.08 -10.43 -26.71
CA PRO A 111 -0.12 -11.77 -26.20
C PRO A 111 0.43 -11.93 -24.78
N ILE A 112 -0.20 -12.78 -23.97
CA ILE A 112 0.31 -13.09 -22.62
C ILE A 112 1.75 -13.58 -22.74
N GLN A 113 2.64 -13.00 -21.96
CA GLN A 113 4.06 -13.29 -21.95
C GLN A 113 4.38 -14.32 -20.86
N LYS A 114 5.33 -15.20 -21.11
CA LYS A 114 5.85 -16.21 -20.18
C LYS A 114 7.36 -16.05 -20.04
N PHE A 115 7.83 -16.06 -18.81
CA PHE A 115 9.24 -16.19 -18.46
C PHE A 115 9.46 -17.51 -17.72
N ASP A 116 10.49 -18.23 -18.13
CA ASP A 116 10.93 -19.46 -17.48
C ASP A 116 12.20 -19.19 -16.64
N PRO A 117 12.08 -19.20 -15.30
CA PRO A 117 13.22 -19.10 -14.39
C PRO A 117 14.25 -20.22 -14.55
N ALA A 118 13.87 -21.39 -15.08
CA ALA A 118 14.83 -22.45 -15.39
C ALA A 118 15.70 -22.12 -16.62
N SER A 119 15.25 -21.21 -17.48
CA SER A 119 16.01 -20.66 -18.61
C SER A 119 15.88 -19.12 -18.66
N PRO A 120 16.51 -18.41 -17.68
CA PRO A 120 16.15 -17.03 -17.31
C PRO A 120 16.72 -15.97 -18.27
N SER A 121 16.42 -16.10 -19.55
CA SER A 121 16.96 -15.30 -20.66
C SER A 121 16.00 -14.20 -21.10
N SER A 122 14.76 -14.54 -21.43
CA SER A 122 13.76 -13.59 -21.93
C SER A 122 12.32 -14.06 -21.71
N PHE A 123 11.38 -13.12 -21.71
CA PHE A 123 9.96 -13.43 -21.89
C PHE A 123 9.66 -13.72 -23.37
N GLY A 124 8.83 -14.72 -23.61
CA GLY A 124 8.24 -15.03 -24.91
C GLY A 124 6.72 -15.14 -24.82
N ASP A 125 6.05 -15.21 -25.95
CA ASP A 125 4.59 -15.39 -25.99
C ASP A 125 4.23 -16.76 -25.38
N LEU A 126 3.18 -16.81 -24.56
CA LEU A 126 2.78 -17.99 -23.80
C LEU A 126 2.27 -19.11 -24.70
N ASP A 127 1.26 -18.79 -25.51
CA ASP A 127 0.69 -19.62 -26.56
C ASP A 127 -0.17 -18.74 -27.49
N SER A 128 -0.41 -19.20 -28.71
CA SER A 128 -1.28 -18.50 -29.67
C SER A 128 -2.77 -18.59 -29.36
N SER A 129 -3.20 -19.59 -28.58
CA SER A 129 -4.58 -19.75 -28.12
C SER A 129 -4.92 -18.86 -26.93
N ALA A 130 -3.89 -18.39 -26.20
CA ALA A 130 -4.09 -17.53 -25.03
C ALA A 130 -4.68 -16.17 -25.44
N PRO A 131 -5.75 -15.69 -24.78
CA PRO A 131 -6.37 -14.42 -25.11
C PRO A 131 -5.47 -13.26 -24.70
N THR A 132 -5.69 -12.08 -25.29
CA THR A 132 -5.17 -10.84 -24.69
C THR A 132 -5.94 -10.55 -23.41
N ALA A 133 -5.28 -10.04 -22.37
CA ALA A 133 -5.92 -9.84 -21.07
C ALA A 133 -5.43 -8.58 -20.36
N ARG A 134 -6.31 -7.81 -19.72
CA ARG A 134 -5.88 -6.67 -18.87
C ARG A 134 -5.56 -7.11 -17.45
N PHE A 135 -6.25 -8.16 -16.97
CA PHE A 135 -6.12 -8.69 -15.62
C PHE A 135 -5.83 -10.18 -15.67
N MET A 136 -5.03 -10.66 -14.72
CA MET A 136 -4.67 -12.07 -14.64
C MET A 136 -4.47 -12.46 -13.17
N ALA A 137 -4.97 -13.64 -12.80
CA ALA A 137 -4.72 -14.24 -11.50
C ALA A 137 -4.72 -15.76 -11.60
N VAL A 138 -4.09 -16.43 -10.64
CA VAL A 138 -4.16 -17.89 -10.52
C VAL A 138 -5.29 -18.26 -9.56
N VAL A 139 -6.28 -19.00 -10.05
CA VAL A 139 -7.33 -19.59 -9.20
C VAL A 139 -7.09 -21.09 -9.19
N ARG A 140 -6.66 -21.64 -8.05
CA ARG A 140 -6.22 -23.03 -7.91
C ARG A 140 -5.13 -23.39 -8.92
N GLY A 141 -5.44 -24.22 -9.93
CA GLY A 141 -4.53 -24.65 -11.00
C GLY A 141 -4.74 -23.94 -12.34
N PHE A 142 -5.61 -22.95 -12.38
CA PHE A 142 -6.02 -22.25 -13.60
C PHE A 142 -5.43 -20.84 -13.64
N VAL A 143 -5.02 -20.40 -14.82
CA VAL A 143 -4.79 -18.97 -15.07
C VAL A 143 -6.11 -18.38 -15.54
N VAL A 144 -6.61 -17.38 -14.82
CA VAL A 144 -7.86 -16.68 -15.14
C VAL A 144 -7.52 -15.30 -15.69
N ALA A 145 -7.97 -15.03 -16.91
CA ALA A 145 -7.86 -13.77 -17.61
C ALA A 145 -9.15 -12.96 -17.49
N GLY A 146 -9.04 -11.71 -17.02
CA GLY A 146 -10.14 -10.75 -17.02
C GLY A 146 -9.96 -9.71 -18.12
N TYR A 147 -11.08 -9.25 -18.68
CA TYR A 147 -11.08 -8.38 -19.84
C TYR A 147 -10.42 -9.09 -21.04
N ALA A 148 -10.83 -10.34 -21.26
CA ALA A 148 -10.25 -11.22 -22.26
C ALA A 148 -10.68 -10.81 -23.68
N ASP A 149 -9.74 -10.82 -24.64
CA ASP A 149 -9.95 -10.43 -26.04
C ASP A 149 -10.55 -9.01 -26.21
N ASP A 150 -10.12 -8.07 -25.36
CA ASP A 150 -10.63 -6.70 -25.29
C ASP A 150 -12.15 -6.58 -25.04
N ASP A 151 -12.77 -7.65 -24.50
CA ASP A 151 -14.17 -7.62 -24.07
C ASP A 151 -14.26 -7.30 -22.56
N PRO A 152 -14.83 -6.13 -22.18
CA PRO A 152 -14.86 -5.68 -20.78
C PRO A 152 -15.59 -6.60 -19.81
N LEU A 153 -16.47 -7.46 -20.33
CA LEU A 153 -17.34 -8.32 -19.54
C LEU A 153 -16.93 -9.79 -19.62
N ARG A 154 -15.81 -10.11 -20.30
CA ARG A 154 -15.36 -11.48 -20.49
C ARG A 154 -14.30 -11.89 -19.49
N VAL A 155 -14.53 -13.05 -18.89
CA VAL A 155 -13.52 -13.83 -18.19
C VAL A 155 -13.23 -15.10 -18.98
N ALA A 156 -11.95 -15.44 -19.13
CA ALA A 156 -11.50 -16.70 -19.71
C ALA A 156 -10.56 -17.40 -18.73
N TRP A 157 -10.43 -18.71 -18.84
CA TRP A 157 -9.48 -19.48 -18.03
C TRP A 157 -8.80 -20.56 -18.86
N SER A 158 -7.53 -20.83 -18.51
CA SER A 158 -6.72 -21.89 -19.12
C SER A 158 -7.22 -23.28 -18.76
N ASP A 159 -6.56 -24.33 -19.24
CA ASP A 159 -6.69 -25.66 -18.66
C ASP A 159 -6.11 -25.72 -17.23
N ASN A 160 -6.50 -26.75 -16.49
CA ASN A 160 -6.02 -27.03 -15.15
C ASN A 160 -4.63 -27.66 -15.16
N GLY A 161 -3.63 -26.93 -14.67
CA GLY A 161 -2.24 -27.40 -14.65
C GLY A 161 -1.44 -27.06 -15.91
N ASP A 162 -2.09 -26.58 -16.98
CA ASP A 162 -1.44 -26.07 -18.18
C ASP A 162 -1.89 -24.63 -18.51
N PRO A 163 -1.01 -23.63 -18.34
CA PRO A 163 -1.35 -22.24 -18.62
C PRO A 163 -1.34 -21.92 -20.13
N SER A 164 -0.96 -22.86 -21.01
CA SER A 164 -0.83 -22.62 -22.45
C SER A 164 -2.07 -23.06 -23.26
N GLU A 165 -3.00 -23.83 -22.70
CA GLU A 165 -4.25 -24.24 -23.37
C GLU A 165 -5.42 -23.35 -22.94
N TRP A 166 -6.09 -22.72 -23.91
CA TRP A 166 -7.19 -21.78 -23.68
C TRP A 166 -8.40 -22.02 -24.58
N THR A 167 -8.37 -23.07 -25.41
CA THR A 167 -9.43 -23.37 -26.37
C THR A 167 -10.70 -23.77 -25.62
N PRO A 168 -11.80 -23.00 -25.71
CA PRO A 168 -13.01 -23.28 -24.95
C PRO A 168 -13.58 -24.66 -25.30
N GLY A 169 -13.85 -25.48 -24.27
CA GLY A 169 -14.37 -26.84 -24.44
C GLY A 169 -13.30 -27.90 -24.74
N THR A 170 -12.03 -27.51 -24.77
CA THR A 170 -10.90 -28.44 -24.73
C THR A 170 -10.42 -28.58 -23.29
N LEU A 171 -10.37 -29.82 -22.78
CA LEU A 171 -10.04 -30.11 -21.37
C LEU A 171 -10.94 -29.29 -20.42
N GLU A 172 -10.38 -28.57 -19.45
CA GLU A 172 -11.15 -27.70 -18.55
C GLU A 172 -11.06 -26.20 -18.95
N ALA A 173 -10.50 -25.87 -20.12
CA ALA A 173 -10.41 -24.49 -20.59
C ALA A 173 -11.78 -23.95 -21.03
N GLY A 174 -12.03 -22.67 -20.77
CA GLY A 174 -13.33 -22.08 -21.03
C GLY A 174 -13.40 -20.57 -20.85
N LEU A 175 -14.60 -20.04 -21.07
CA LEU A 175 -14.90 -18.62 -20.92
C LEU A 175 -16.30 -18.42 -20.35
N TYR A 176 -16.50 -17.26 -19.74
CA TYR A 176 -17.79 -16.81 -19.28
C TYR A 176 -17.97 -15.33 -19.62
N GLN A 177 -19.10 -15.03 -20.26
CA GLN A 177 -19.51 -13.67 -20.56
C GLN A 177 -20.47 -13.17 -19.47
N MET A 178 -20.06 -12.13 -18.76
CA MET A 178 -20.88 -11.52 -17.72
C MET A 178 -22.09 -10.80 -18.35
N PRO A 179 -23.30 -10.93 -17.78
CA PRO A 179 -24.49 -10.27 -18.32
C PRO A 179 -24.57 -8.76 -18.00
N SER A 180 -23.86 -8.29 -16.97
CA SER A 180 -23.93 -6.91 -16.44
C SER A 180 -22.74 -6.61 -15.52
N GLY A 181 -22.76 -5.50 -14.77
CA GLY A 181 -21.80 -5.18 -13.70
C GLY A 181 -20.77 -4.09 -14.03
N GLY A 182 -20.71 -3.66 -15.29
CA GLY A 182 -19.68 -2.74 -15.80
C GLY A 182 -18.37 -3.46 -16.11
N ASP A 183 -17.35 -2.69 -16.50
CA ASP A 183 -16.07 -3.26 -16.90
C ASP A 183 -15.44 -4.08 -15.77
N ILE A 184 -14.81 -5.21 -16.12
CA ILE A 184 -13.95 -5.94 -15.18
C ILE A 184 -12.78 -5.02 -14.83
N THR A 185 -12.60 -4.75 -13.54
CA THR A 185 -11.53 -3.90 -13.01
C THR A 185 -10.48 -4.67 -12.23
N GLY A 186 -10.68 -5.98 -12.02
CA GLY A 186 -9.65 -6.84 -11.47
C GLY A 186 -10.09 -8.28 -11.29
N VAL A 187 -9.11 -9.17 -11.23
CA VAL A 187 -9.29 -10.57 -10.87
C VAL A 187 -8.30 -10.88 -9.76
N VAL A 188 -8.78 -11.49 -8.69
CA VAL A 188 -7.96 -11.92 -7.56
C VAL A 188 -8.05 -13.43 -7.42
N GLY A 189 -6.88 -14.05 -7.26
CA GLY A 189 -6.69 -15.49 -7.22
C GLY A 189 -6.70 -16.07 -5.80
N GLY A 190 -6.74 -17.40 -5.71
CA GLY A 190 -6.78 -18.13 -4.45
C GLY A 190 -7.49 -19.48 -4.55
N GLU A 191 -8.09 -19.91 -3.42
CA GLU A 191 -8.95 -21.11 -3.36
C GLU A 191 -10.21 -20.96 -4.21
N TYR A 192 -10.70 -19.73 -4.31
CA TYR A 192 -11.76 -19.24 -5.18
C TYR A 192 -11.24 -17.97 -5.88
N GLY A 193 -11.83 -17.64 -7.03
CA GLY A 193 -11.57 -16.38 -7.70
C GLY A 193 -12.51 -15.29 -7.19
N LEU A 194 -12.01 -14.05 -7.09
CA LEU A 194 -12.85 -12.87 -6.94
C LEU A 194 -12.71 -12.01 -8.20
N ILE A 195 -13.84 -11.74 -8.85
CA ILE A 195 -13.90 -10.89 -10.04
C ILE A 195 -14.54 -9.58 -9.62
N PHE A 196 -13.74 -8.51 -9.73
CA PHE A 196 -14.17 -7.16 -9.45
C PHE A 196 -14.60 -6.51 -10.76
N GLN A 197 -15.80 -5.95 -10.76
CA GLN A 197 -16.30 -5.06 -11.79
C GLN A 197 -16.49 -3.66 -11.20
N GLU A 198 -16.83 -2.68 -12.02
CA GLU A 198 -17.08 -1.30 -11.56
C GLU A 198 -18.19 -1.22 -10.50
N ASN A 199 -19.27 -2.00 -10.65
CA ASN A 199 -20.47 -1.91 -9.80
C ASN A 199 -20.86 -3.23 -9.12
N ARG A 200 -20.04 -4.28 -9.25
CA ARG A 200 -20.34 -5.61 -8.73
C ARG A 200 -19.08 -6.41 -8.37
N ILE A 201 -19.20 -7.32 -7.41
CA ILE A 201 -18.18 -8.33 -7.12
C ILE A 201 -18.79 -9.74 -7.22
N LEU A 202 -18.10 -10.61 -7.95
CA LEU A 202 -18.48 -12.01 -8.15
C LEU A 202 -17.44 -12.94 -7.54
N ARG A 203 -17.90 -14.06 -7.03
CA ARG A 203 -17.09 -15.20 -6.61
C ARG A 203 -17.10 -16.27 -7.70
N MET A 204 -15.93 -16.72 -8.08
CA MET A 204 -15.72 -17.83 -9.01
C MET A 204 -15.32 -19.08 -8.21
N THR A 205 -16.22 -20.05 -8.13
CA THR A 205 -16.05 -21.29 -7.35
C THR A 205 -15.95 -22.50 -8.27
N TYR A 206 -14.91 -23.32 -8.10
CA TYR A 206 -14.72 -24.53 -8.91
C TYR A 206 -15.70 -25.62 -8.49
N THR A 207 -16.50 -26.13 -9.44
CA THR A 207 -17.55 -27.14 -9.21
C THR A 207 -17.17 -28.54 -9.66
N ALA A 208 -16.07 -28.70 -10.42
CA ALA A 208 -15.61 -29.98 -10.97
C ALA A 208 -16.68 -30.75 -11.78
N ASP A 209 -17.66 -30.02 -12.32
CA ASP A 209 -18.71 -30.53 -13.19
C ASP A 209 -18.54 -29.97 -14.62
N ASP A 210 -19.50 -30.25 -15.51
CA ASP A 210 -19.47 -29.79 -16.91
C ASP A 210 -19.50 -28.26 -17.04
N THR A 211 -19.95 -27.54 -16.00
CA THR A 211 -19.90 -26.07 -15.97
C THR A 211 -18.56 -25.52 -15.51
N ILE A 212 -17.73 -26.36 -14.86
CA ILE A 212 -16.37 -26.11 -14.34
C ILE A 212 -16.34 -25.06 -13.21
N TRP A 213 -17.00 -23.92 -13.43
CA TRP A 213 -17.08 -22.78 -12.53
C TRP A 213 -18.51 -22.32 -12.31
N GLN A 214 -18.83 -22.09 -11.04
CA GLN A 214 -20.00 -21.35 -10.61
C GLN A 214 -19.62 -19.90 -10.30
N PHE A 215 -20.42 -18.96 -10.79
CA PHE A 215 -20.26 -17.52 -10.55
C PHE A 215 -21.39 -17.02 -9.64
N ASP A 216 -21.06 -16.66 -8.41
CA ASP A 216 -22.01 -16.18 -7.41
C ASP A 216 -21.78 -14.69 -7.12
N GLU A 217 -22.85 -13.91 -7.03
CA GLU A 217 -22.75 -12.49 -6.70
C GLU A 217 -22.59 -12.27 -5.20
N ILE A 218 -21.49 -11.63 -4.82
CA ILE A 218 -21.17 -11.31 -3.42
C ILE A 218 -21.78 -9.97 -3.03
N ALA A 219 -21.64 -8.97 -3.92
CA ALA A 219 -22.10 -7.62 -3.66
C ALA A 219 -22.68 -6.98 -4.93
N THR A 220 -23.91 -6.53 -4.81
CA THR A 220 -24.62 -5.68 -5.78
C THR A 220 -24.34 -4.21 -5.49
N ASP A 221 -24.10 -3.38 -6.50
CA ASP A 221 -23.90 -1.92 -6.36
C ASP A 221 -22.65 -1.53 -5.54
N VAL A 222 -21.69 -2.46 -5.47
CA VAL A 222 -20.38 -2.24 -4.85
C VAL A 222 -19.35 -2.93 -5.73
N GLY A 223 -18.45 -2.15 -6.32
CA GLY A 223 -17.36 -2.64 -7.15
C GLY A 223 -16.08 -1.85 -6.92
N CYS A 224 -15.08 -2.12 -7.76
CA CYS A 224 -13.78 -1.45 -7.71
C CYS A 224 -13.68 -0.43 -8.85
N ILE A 225 -13.45 0.84 -8.52
CA ILE A 225 -13.34 1.92 -9.51
C ILE A 225 -11.92 2.13 -10.02
N ALA A 226 -10.93 1.60 -9.31
CA ALA A 226 -9.53 1.91 -9.56
C ALA A 226 -8.69 0.63 -9.37
N PRO A 227 -8.41 -0.10 -10.47
CA PRO A 227 -7.82 -1.43 -10.45
C PRO A 227 -6.56 -1.60 -9.59
N TRP A 228 -5.70 -0.57 -9.57
CA TRP A 228 -4.44 -0.61 -8.83
C TRP A 228 -4.60 -0.37 -7.32
N SER A 229 -5.82 -0.27 -6.78
CA SER A 229 -6.09 -0.30 -5.33
C SER A 229 -6.15 -1.71 -4.78
N LEU A 230 -6.34 -2.70 -5.65
CA LEU A 230 -6.51 -4.10 -5.26
C LEU A 230 -5.23 -4.63 -4.63
N ALA A 231 -5.31 -5.00 -3.36
CA ALA A 231 -4.24 -5.72 -2.67
C ALA A 231 -4.85 -6.79 -1.77
N THR A 232 -4.26 -7.99 -1.79
CA THR A 232 -4.81 -9.17 -1.10
C THR A 232 -3.84 -9.67 -0.04
N TYR A 233 -4.36 -10.04 1.12
CA TYR A 233 -3.63 -10.76 2.16
C TYR A 233 -4.48 -11.88 2.73
N GLY A 234 -4.00 -13.12 2.57
CA GLY A 234 -4.79 -14.29 2.91
C GLY A 234 -6.09 -14.32 2.10
N LYS A 235 -7.24 -14.19 2.77
CA LYS A 235 -8.58 -14.17 2.17
C LYS A 235 -9.16 -12.76 2.00
N ILE A 236 -8.50 -11.74 2.57
CA ILE A 236 -9.02 -10.37 2.59
C ILE A 236 -8.41 -9.59 1.43
N THR A 237 -9.27 -9.04 0.58
CA THR A 237 -8.91 -8.15 -0.52
C THR A 237 -9.37 -6.74 -0.21
N PHE A 238 -8.44 -5.81 -0.19
CA PHE A 238 -8.70 -4.38 -0.02
C PHE A 238 -8.81 -3.69 -1.38
N PHE A 239 -9.70 -2.72 -1.51
CA PHE A 239 -9.94 -2.00 -2.75
C PHE A 239 -10.62 -0.65 -2.53
N LEU A 240 -10.55 0.22 -3.54
CA LEU A 240 -11.27 1.48 -3.60
C LEU A 240 -12.56 1.30 -4.41
N SER A 241 -13.69 1.56 -3.75
CA SER A 241 -15.01 1.60 -4.37
C SER A 241 -15.48 3.04 -4.60
N ALA A 242 -16.52 3.22 -5.41
CA ALA A 242 -17.19 4.51 -5.56
C ALA A 242 -17.74 5.08 -4.23
N LYS A 243 -18.00 4.20 -3.26
CA LYS A 243 -18.52 4.55 -1.93
C LYS A 243 -17.45 4.76 -0.86
N GLY A 244 -16.16 4.53 -1.16
CA GLY A 244 -15.06 4.62 -0.20
C GLY A 244 -14.12 3.41 -0.22
N LEU A 245 -13.23 3.34 0.77
CA LEU A 245 -12.28 2.24 0.95
C LEU A 245 -12.98 1.02 1.58
N MET A 246 -12.78 -0.15 0.97
CA MET A 246 -13.48 -1.38 1.33
C MET A 246 -12.55 -2.58 1.46
N ALA A 247 -13.04 -3.61 2.18
CA ALA A 247 -12.43 -4.92 2.28
C ALA A 247 -13.46 -6.00 1.94
N CYS A 248 -13.04 -7.03 1.21
CA CYS A 248 -13.85 -8.21 0.88
C CYS A 248 -13.13 -9.47 1.36
N ASP A 249 -13.80 -10.31 2.15
CA ASP A 249 -13.26 -11.60 2.61
C ASP A 249 -13.63 -12.78 1.69
N GLY A 250 -14.31 -12.49 0.57
CA GLY A 250 -14.85 -13.47 -0.37
C GLY A 250 -16.27 -13.95 -0.08
N ILE A 251 -16.93 -13.37 0.93
CA ILE A 251 -18.35 -13.61 1.25
C ILE A 251 -19.07 -12.30 1.56
N THR A 252 -18.40 -11.39 2.25
CA THR A 252 -18.94 -10.10 2.71
C THR A 252 -18.02 -8.97 2.29
N VAL A 253 -18.60 -7.78 2.12
CA VAL A 253 -17.89 -6.54 1.83
C VAL A 253 -18.14 -5.56 2.95
N GLU A 254 -17.07 -5.05 3.55
CA GLU A 254 -17.11 -4.12 4.67
C GLU A 254 -16.41 -2.81 4.32
N ALA A 255 -16.97 -1.69 4.78
CA ALA A 255 -16.35 -0.38 4.66
C ALA A 255 -15.28 -0.21 5.73
N ILE A 256 -14.05 0.14 5.34
CA ILE A 256 -12.91 0.30 6.25
C ILE A 256 -12.58 1.77 6.51
N GLY A 257 -13.03 2.70 5.66
CA GLY A 257 -12.76 4.14 5.79
C GLY A 257 -13.91 4.98 6.34
N SER A 258 -15.12 4.42 6.50
CA SER A 258 -16.32 5.17 6.87
C SER A 258 -16.21 5.82 8.25
N GLU A 259 -16.54 7.12 8.35
CA GLU A 259 -16.39 7.95 9.56
C GLU A 259 -14.95 7.98 10.11
N LYS A 260 -13.97 7.67 9.26
CA LYS A 260 -12.54 7.72 9.57
C LYS A 260 -11.81 8.57 8.55
N VAL A 261 -11.67 8.10 7.31
CA VAL A 261 -10.77 8.68 6.29
C VAL A 261 -11.38 8.84 4.89
N ASP A 262 -12.55 8.26 4.61
CA ASP A 262 -13.11 8.23 3.26
C ASP A 262 -13.34 9.64 2.68
N ARG A 263 -13.81 10.60 3.49
CA ARG A 263 -14.08 11.96 3.02
C ARG A 263 -12.79 12.69 2.69
N GLU A 264 -11.77 12.57 3.54
CA GLU A 264 -10.45 13.12 3.28
C GLU A 264 -9.82 12.49 2.03
N PHE A 265 -9.84 11.15 1.92
CA PHE A 265 -9.28 10.43 0.79
C PHE A 265 -9.96 10.83 -0.53
N LEU A 266 -11.29 10.83 -0.57
CA LEU A 266 -12.06 11.18 -1.77
C LEU A 266 -11.94 12.66 -2.15
N ALA A 267 -11.70 13.56 -1.19
CA ALA A 267 -11.43 14.97 -1.47
C ALA A 267 -10.07 15.20 -2.13
N MET A 268 -9.09 14.32 -1.84
CA MET A 268 -7.76 14.35 -2.45
C MET A 268 -7.67 13.58 -3.77
N LEU A 269 -8.62 12.66 -4.01
CA LEU A 269 -8.64 11.77 -5.18
C LEU A 269 -8.89 12.55 -6.48
N ASP A 270 -7.90 12.59 -7.37
CA ASP A 270 -8.11 13.02 -8.76
C ASP A 270 -8.50 11.82 -9.63
N ARG A 271 -9.75 11.82 -10.12
CA ARG A 271 -10.30 10.75 -10.97
C ARG A 271 -9.66 10.69 -12.35
N THR A 272 -8.94 11.72 -12.77
CA THR A 272 -8.23 11.76 -14.06
C THR A 272 -6.99 10.87 -14.05
N TYR A 273 -6.45 10.56 -12.87
CA TYR A 273 -5.17 9.87 -12.69
C TYR A 273 -5.31 8.55 -11.91
N LEU A 274 -6.47 7.89 -11.96
CA LEU A 274 -6.72 6.63 -11.24
C LEU A 274 -5.73 5.52 -11.63
N GLU A 275 -5.16 5.57 -12.83
CA GLU A 275 -4.14 4.66 -13.32
C GLU A 275 -2.78 4.77 -12.61
N ASN A 276 -2.51 5.92 -11.97
CA ASN A 276 -1.29 6.17 -11.19
C ASN A 276 -1.38 5.65 -9.76
N MET A 277 -2.58 5.24 -9.34
CA MET A 277 -2.76 4.63 -8.04
C MET A 277 -1.93 3.35 -7.92
N SER A 278 -1.52 3.02 -6.69
CA SER A 278 -0.84 1.76 -6.39
C SER A 278 -1.17 1.38 -4.96
N ALA A 279 -1.34 0.09 -4.73
CA ALA A 279 -1.59 -0.45 -3.42
C ALA A 279 -0.85 -1.77 -3.21
N VAL A 280 -0.51 -2.05 -1.96
CA VAL A 280 0.19 -3.27 -1.55
C VAL A 280 -0.14 -3.59 -0.09
N VAL A 281 -0.02 -4.86 0.28
CA VAL A 281 -0.02 -5.24 1.69
C VAL A 281 1.41 -5.48 2.15
N ASP A 282 1.82 -4.81 3.23
CA ASP A 282 3.00 -5.17 4.02
C ASP A 282 2.59 -6.15 5.13
N PRO A 283 2.87 -7.46 4.97
CA PRO A 283 2.51 -8.46 5.95
C PRO A 283 3.35 -8.36 7.24
N THR A 284 4.53 -7.74 7.21
CA THR A 284 5.40 -7.66 8.40
C THR A 284 4.85 -6.71 9.46
N ARG A 285 4.15 -5.65 9.02
CA ARG A 285 3.51 -4.64 9.88
C ARG A 285 1.99 -4.74 9.88
N SER A 286 1.44 -5.72 9.19
CA SER A 286 0.01 -5.87 8.97
C SER A 286 -0.67 -4.61 8.40
N LEU A 287 -0.04 -3.99 7.39
CA LEU A 287 -0.51 -2.74 6.76
C LEU A 287 -1.01 -2.98 5.35
N TYR A 288 -2.21 -2.48 5.03
CA TYR A 288 -2.62 -2.17 3.66
C TYR A 288 -2.19 -0.74 3.35
N ILE A 289 -1.39 -0.55 2.30
CA ILE A 289 -0.87 0.75 1.89
C ILE A 289 -1.49 1.08 0.54
N VAL A 290 -2.15 2.22 0.45
CA VAL A 290 -2.78 2.71 -0.77
C VAL A 290 -2.36 4.15 -1.04
N ALA A 291 -1.85 4.38 -2.24
CA ALA A 291 -1.42 5.70 -2.66
C ALA A 291 -2.62 6.53 -3.18
N VAL A 292 -2.65 7.83 -2.91
CA VAL A 292 -3.68 8.72 -3.45
C VAL A 292 -3.23 9.26 -4.80
N PRO A 293 -3.93 9.00 -5.91
CA PRO A 293 -3.58 9.59 -7.19
C PRO A 293 -3.78 11.11 -7.15
N SER A 294 -2.74 11.87 -7.47
CA SER A 294 -2.75 13.34 -7.51
C SER A 294 -1.98 13.87 -8.73
N ALA A 295 -2.38 15.04 -9.25
CA ALA A 295 -1.77 15.67 -10.43
C ALA A 295 -0.30 16.13 -10.21
N ASN A 296 0.13 16.24 -8.95
CA ASN A 296 1.54 16.40 -8.55
C ASN A 296 2.00 15.09 -7.93
N PRO A 297 3.30 14.68 -8.09
CA PRO A 297 3.74 13.32 -7.80
C PRO A 297 3.13 12.80 -6.51
N THR A 298 2.40 11.69 -6.62
CA THR A 298 1.71 11.03 -5.51
C THR A 298 2.69 10.78 -4.39
N SER A 299 2.65 11.69 -3.42
CA SER A 299 3.58 11.69 -2.30
C SER A 299 2.88 11.29 -1.02
N LEU A 300 1.57 11.04 -1.05
CA LEU A 300 0.79 10.67 0.14
C LEU A 300 0.21 9.28 -0.05
N VAL A 301 0.46 8.43 0.94
CA VAL A 301 -0.14 7.11 1.06
C VAL A 301 -0.94 7.03 2.35
N PHE A 302 -2.06 6.33 2.30
CA PHE A 302 -2.85 5.95 3.47
C PHE A 302 -2.44 4.54 3.86
N LEU A 303 -2.27 4.31 5.16
CA LEU A 303 -1.89 3.02 5.72
C LEU A 303 -2.98 2.56 6.66
N TYR A 304 -3.47 1.35 6.42
CA TYR A 304 -4.48 0.72 7.25
C TYR A 304 -3.90 -0.51 7.92
N HIS A 305 -3.83 -0.48 9.25
CA HIS A 305 -3.44 -1.66 10.00
C HIS A 305 -4.63 -2.60 10.16
N TYR A 306 -4.72 -3.64 9.35
CA TYR A 306 -5.91 -4.51 9.31
C TYR A 306 -6.15 -5.31 10.59
N GLY A 307 -5.12 -5.58 11.40
CA GLY A 307 -5.28 -6.21 12.72
C GLY A 307 -5.85 -5.29 13.82
N LEU A 308 -5.57 -3.98 13.75
CA LEU A 308 -6.03 -2.98 14.73
C LEU A 308 -7.20 -2.14 14.19
N GLN A 309 -7.47 -2.26 12.90
CA GLN A 309 -8.44 -1.48 12.14
C GLN A 309 -8.24 0.04 12.25
N ARG A 310 -6.98 0.49 12.28
CA ARG A 310 -6.61 1.91 12.43
C ARG A 310 -5.91 2.43 11.18
N TRP A 311 -6.20 3.69 10.84
CA TRP A 311 -5.55 4.41 9.75
C TRP A 311 -4.41 5.29 10.24
N THR A 312 -3.43 5.50 9.36
CA THR A 312 -2.41 6.54 9.43
C THR A 312 -2.06 6.99 8.01
N THR A 313 -1.25 8.03 7.89
CA THR A 313 -0.78 8.58 6.62
C THR A 313 0.75 8.57 6.59
N ALA A 314 1.34 8.54 5.40
CA ALA A 314 2.78 8.73 5.25
C ALA A 314 3.12 9.41 3.94
N LYS A 315 4.24 10.15 3.95
CA LYS A 315 4.72 10.83 2.75
C LYS A 315 5.70 9.95 1.98
N ILE A 316 5.19 9.15 1.04
CA ILE A 316 5.96 8.22 0.23
C ILE A 316 5.70 8.51 -1.25
N GLY A 317 6.74 8.92 -1.97
CA GLY A 317 6.70 9.10 -3.42
C GLY A 317 6.88 7.75 -4.13
N GLN A 318 5.90 7.31 -4.89
CA GLN A 318 5.92 5.99 -5.54
C GLN A 318 5.35 6.02 -6.96
N GLN A 319 5.89 5.19 -7.85
CA GLN A 319 5.29 4.86 -9.14
C GLN A 319 4.52 3.54 -9.06
N ARG A 320 5.15 2.52 -8.46
CA ARG A 320 4.54 1.20 -8.21
C ARG A 320 5.05 0.60 -6.90
N MET A 321 4.13 0.12 -6.08
CA MET A 321 4.40 -0.69 -4.88
C MET A 321 4.01 -2.15 -5.16
N PHE A 322 4.81 -3.10 -4.68
CA PHE A 322 4.55 -4.52 -4.90
C PHE A 322 5.10 -5.37 -3.77
N SER A 323 4.49 -6.54 -3.59
CA SER A 323 4.98 -7.53 -2.63
C SER A 323 6.13 -8.31 -3.25
N ALA A 324 7.17 -8.53 -2.47
CA ALA A 324 8.31 -9.35 -2.81
C ALA A 324 8.67 -10.29 -1.67
N LEU A 325 9.58 -11.21 -1.92
CA LEU A 325 10.25 -11.97 -0.87
C LEU A 325 11.65 -11.40 -0.69
N ALA A 326 12.11 -11.28 0.56
CA ALA A 326 13.44 -10.78 0.87
C ALA A 326 14.47 -11.62 0.13
N ALA A 327 15.34 -10.94 -0.62
CA ALA A 327 16.48 -11.58 -1.23
C ALA A 327 17.50 -11.92 -0.13
N GLY A 328 17.79 -13.20 0.06
CA GLY A 328 18.97 -13.56 0.86
C GLY A 328 20.18 -13.03 0.12
N ALA A 329 20.88 -12.05 0.67
CA ALA A 329 22.16 -11.64 0.13
C ALA A 329 23.19 -12.68 0.55
N THR A 330 23.94 -13.25 -0.40
CA THR A 330 25.11 -14.05 -0.05
C THR A 330 26.22 -13.13 0.45
N LEU A 331 27.15 -13.65 1.25
CA LEU A 331 28.26 -12.84 1.79
C LEU A 331 29.13 -12.29 0.64
N GLU A 332 29.21 -13.04 -0.45
CA GLU A 332 29.91 -12.70 -1.68
C GLU A 332 29.24 -11.52 -2.43
N ASP A 333 27.90 -11.44 -2.45
CA ASP A 333 27.17 -10.32 -3.04
C ASP A 333 27.33 -9.03 -2.21
N LEU A 334 27.41 -9.14 -0.89
CA LEU A 334 27.59 -8.01 0.01
C LEU A 334 29.01 -7.42 -0.07
N ASP A 335 30.02 -8.28 -0.22
CA ASP A 335 31.42 -7.88 -0.42
C ASP A 335 31.61 -7.16 -1.77
N ALA A 336 30.94 -7.65 -2.83
CA ALA A 336 30.99 -7.01 -4.15
C ALA A 336 30.29 -5.64 -4.22
N ILE A 337 29.26 -5.40 -3.39
CA ILE A 337 28.49 -4.15 -3.39
C ILE A 337 29.13 -3.09 -2.48
N TYR A 338 29.62 -3.47 -1.30
CA TYR A 338 30.10 -2.51 -0.30
C TYR A 338 31.64 -2.44 -0.19
N GLY A 339 32.38 -3.38 -0.78
CA GLY A 339 33.85 -3.43 -0.79
C GLY A 339 34.52 -3.65 0.57
N ASN A 340 33.75 -3.49 1.66
CA ASN A 340 34.11 -3.81 3.03
C ASN A 340 32.82 -4.02 3.85
N LEU A 341 32.72 -5.16 4.54
CA LEU A 341 31.56 -5.56 5.35
C LEU A 341 31.28 -4.59 6.52
N ASP A 342 32.28 -3.81 6.95
CA ASP A 342 32.15 -2.83 8.04
C ASP A 342 31.42 -1.53 7.66
N LEU A 343 31.08 -1.32 6.38
CA LEU A 343 30.40 -0.11 5.88
C LEU A 343 28.89 -0.27 5.66
N ILE A 344 28.31 -1.41 6.01
CA ILE A 344 26.87 -1.68 5.78
C ILE A 344 26.05 -0.97 6.89
N PRO A 345 25.15 -0.01 6.54
CA PRO A 345 24.37 0.77 7.51
C PRO A 345 23.19 -0.01 8.13
N VAL A 346 22.94 -1.23 7.67
CA VAL A 346 21.85 -2.12 8.13
C VAL A 346 22.47 -3.37 8.74
N SER A 347 22.01 -3.79 9.92
CA SER A 347 22.49 -4.99 10.59
C SER A 347 22.42 -6.23 9.68
N LEU A 348 23.51 -7.01 9.64
CA LEU A 348 23.61 -8.29 8.93
C LEU A 348 22.56 -9.32 9.39
N ASP A 349 21.99 -9.13 10.59
CA ASP A 349 20.91 -9.96 11.13
C ASP A 349 19.50 -9.50 10.71
N SER A 350 19.36 -8.42 9.94
CA SER A 350 18.03 -7.90 9.57
C SER A 350 17.28 -8.88 8.65
N ALA A 351 15.95 -8.87 8.74
CA ALA A 351 15.08 -9.71 7.92
C ALA A 351 15.28 -9.50 6.40
N ALA A 352 15.85 -8.35 5.99
CA ALA A 352 16.22 -8.09 4.62
C ALA A 352 17.36 -9.01 4.11
N PHE A 353 18.23 -9.51 5.00
CA PHE A 353 19.36 -10.39 4.65
C PHE A 353 19.14 -11.87 4.98
N ARG A 354 18.19 -12.20 5.87
CA ARG A 354 17.87 -13.61 6.20
C ARG A 354 17.14 -14.38 5.10
N GLY A 355 16.65 -13.69 4.07
CA GLY A 355 16.00 -14.29 2.90
C GLY A 355 14.66 -14.97 3.21
N GLY A 356 13.66 -14.76 2.35
CA GLY A 356 12.41 -15.54 2.39
C GLY A 356 11.28 -15.06 3.29
N TYR A 357 11.46 -13.98 4.05
CA TYR A 357 10.31 -13.25 4.60
C TYR A 357 9.67 -12.38 3.51
N PRO A 358 8.34 -12.28 3.45
CA PRO A 358 7.70 -11.33 2.55
C PRO A 358 8.05 -9.90 2.97
N VAL A 359 8.49 -9.10 1.99
CA VAL A 359 8.85 -7.70 2.16
C VAL A 359 8.10 -6.88 1.12
N MET A 360 7.83 -5.63 1.46
CA MET A 360 7.31 -4.66 0.51
C MET A 360 8.48 -4.01 -0.22
N LEU A 361 8.46 -4.03 -1.54
CA LEU A 361 9.34 -3.23 -2.39
C LEU A 361 8.52 -2.19 -3.14
N MET A 362 9.20 -1.16 -3.62
CA MET A 362 8.59 -0.14 -4.46
C MET A 362 9.60 0.40 -5.48
N VAL A 363 9.06 0.88 -6.59
CA VAL A 363 9.74 1.84 -7.44
C VAL A 363 9.25 3.21 -7.03
N ASP A 364 10.16 4.05 -6.53
CA ASP A 364 9.84 5.38 -6.02
C ASP A 364 9.40 6.34 -7.15
N GLY A 365 9.07 7.58 -6.77
CA GLY A 365 8.70 8.63 -7.74
C GLY A 365 9.78 8.93 -8.79
N THR A 366 11.06 8.71 -8.48
CA THR A 366 12.19 8.97 -9.37
C THR A 366 12.57 7.79 -10.28
N GLY A 367 11.97 6.62 -10.06
CA GLY A 367 12.24 5.40 -10.84
C GLY A 367 13.32 4.49 -10.23
N MET A 368 13.63 4.68 -8.94
CA MET A 368 14.56 3.87 -8.16
C MET A 368 13.82 2.73 -7.45
N LEU A 369 14.34 1.52 -7.58
CA LEU A 369 13.90 0.37 -6.80
C LEU A 369 14.40 0.49 -5.36
N GLY A 370 13.57 0.15 -4.38
CA GLY A 370 13.97 0.09 -2.97
C GLY A 370 12.85 -0.39 -2.06
N GLY A 371 13.02 -0.18 -0.76
CA GLY A 371 12.05 -0.59 0.27
C GLY A 371 12.01 0.37 1.46
N LEU A 372 11.04 0.17 2.37
CA LEU A 372 10.91 0.93 3.61
C LEU A 372 11.79 0.32 4.71
N SER A 373 13.10 0.54 4.59
CA SER A 373 14.11 0.00 5.52
C SER A 373 15.15 1.03 5.96
N GLY A 374 14.98 2.31 5.63
CA GLY A 374 15.87 3.39 6.04
C GLY A 374 15.71 3.79 7.51
N THR A 375 16.24 4.96 7.85
CA THR A 375 16.02 5.57 9.17
C THR A 375 14.55 5.99 9.36
N PRO A 376 14.08 6.25 10.60
CA PRO A 376 12.70 6.67 10.84
C PRO A 376 12.28 7.91 10.03
N MET A 377 11.10 7.86 9.43
CA MET A 377 10.49 8.99 8.74
C MET A 377 10.09 10.08 9.74
N ALA A 378 10.02 11.33 9.28
CA ALA A 378 9.45 12.41 10.06
C ALA A 378 8.01 12.07 10.44
N ALA A 379 7.72 12.09 11.74
CA ALA A 379 6.41 11.78 12.28
C ALA A 379 5.69 13.05 12.74
N THR A 380 4.39 13.14 12.51
CA THR A 380 3.55 14.24 13.01
C THR A 380 2.22 13.67 13.52
N LEU A 381 1.91 13.95 14.78
CA LEU A 381 0.69 13.54 15.46
C LEU A 381 -0.02 14.81 15.95
N VAL A 382 -1.26 15.02 15.52
CA VAL A 382 -2.07 16.18 15.91
C VAL A 382 -3.33 15.70 16.61
N ASP A 383 -3.47 16.02 17.89
CA ASP A 383 -4.68 15.69 18.65
C ASP A 383 -5.83 16.64 18.31
N ALA A 384 -7.05 16.23 18.60
CA ALA A 384 -8.23 17.06 18.42
C ALA A 384 -8.24 18.30 19.34
N ARG A 385 -9.05 19.31 18.99
CA ARG A 385 -9.19 20.51 19.82
C ARG A 385 -10.07 20.19 21.03
N LYS A 386 -9.51 20.38 22.22
CA LYS A 386 -10.16 20.03 23.49
C LYS A 386 -10.21 21.22 24.44
N GLU A 387 -11.29 21.30 25.20
CA GLU A 387 -11.34 22.12 26.41
C GLU A 387 -10.65 21.33 27.53
N LEU A 388 -9.45 21.75 27.92
CA LEU A 388 -8.72 21.07 29.01
C LEU A 388 -9.40 21.29 30.37
N VAL A 389 -10.10 22.41 30.52
CA VAL A 389 -10.91 22.75 31.69
C VAL A 389 -12.30 23.12 31.19
N PRO A 390 -13.31 22.24 31.33
CA PRO A 390 -14.64 22.48 30.80
C PRO A 390 -15.24 23.82 31.26
N GLY A 391 -15.67 24.65 30.29
CA GLY A 391 -16.33 25.93 30.55
C GLY A 391 -15.44 27.02 31.19
N ARG A 392 -14.12 26.86 31.17
CA ARG A 392 -13.17 27.89 31.63
C ARG A 392 -11.94 27.94 30.74
N ARG A 393 -11.29 29.09 30.73
CA ARG A 393 -9.99 29.23 30.09
C ARG A 393 -8.96 28.38 30.84
N ALA A 394 -8.20 27.55 30.12
CA ALA A 394 -7.10 26.79 30.70
C ALA A 394 -5.81 27.63 30.68
N ARG A 395 -5.00 27.54 31.73
CA ARG A 395 -3.61 28.03 31.75
C ARG A 395 -2.69 26.84 31.65
N ILE A 396 -1.93 26.74 30.57
CA ILE A 396 -1.08 25.59 30.24
C ILE A 396 0.36 25.94 30.58
N ASN A 397 0.98 25.15 31.47
CA ASN A 397 2.32 25.39 32.02
C ASN A 397 3.38 24.48 31.40
N SER A 398 3.00 23.24 31.09
CA SER A 398 3.92 22.28 30.50
C SER A 398 3.20 21.17 29.77
N VAL A 399 3.89 20.61 28.77
CA VAL A 399 3.49 19.38 28.08
C VAL A 399 4.68 18.42 28.14
N ARG A 400 4.41 17.15 28.40
CA ARG A 400 5.40 16.08 28.39
C ARG A 400 4.95 14.98 27.42
N PRO A 401 5.61 14.81 26.27
CA PRO A 401 5.38 13.64 25.42
C PRO A 401 5.64 12.33 26.18
N LEU A 402 4.81 11.33 25.93
CA LEU A 402 4.93 9.98 26.47
C LEU A 402 5.46 9.07 25.36
N GLY A 403 6.79 9.06 25.20
CA GLY A 403 7.50 8.25 24.22
C GLY A 403 8.98 8.14 24.60
N ASP A 404 9.73 7.40 23.78
CA ASP A 404 11.16 7.11 24.00
C ASP A 404 12.12 7.93 23.13
N MET A 405 11.60 8.84 22.30
CA MET A 405 12.40 9.80 21.52
C MET A 405 13.24 10.70 22.42
N GLU A 406 14.42 11.12 21.96
CA GLU A 406 15.28 12.07 22.65
C GLU A 406 14.83 13.50 22.34
N ASN A 407 14.61 13.79 21.05
CA ASN A 407 14.22 15.08 20.53
C ASN A 407 12.82 15.02 19.89
N ALA A 408 11.99 16.00 20.23
CA ALA A 408 10.71 16.24 19.59
C ALA A 408 10.36 17.73 19.66
N THR A 409 9.50 18.18 18.76
CA THR A 409 8.90 19.51 18.80
C THR A 409 7.45 19.38 19.24
N VAL A 410 7.09 20.08 20.32
CA VAL A 410 5.70 20.20 20.76
C VAL A 410 5.16 21.53 20.29
N THR A 411 4.12 21.51 19.47
CA THR A 411 3.39 22.71 19.05
C THR A 411 2.09 22.79 19.82
N LEU A 412 1.82 23.94 20.42
CA LEU A 412 0.53 24.23 21.05
C LEU A 412 -0.26 25.21 20.17
N SER A 413 -1.43 24.76 19.76
CA SER A 413 -2.37 25.48 18.91
C SER A 413 -3.58 25.91 19.74
N LEU A 414 -3.91 27.20 19.72
CA LEU A 414 -4.84 27.83 20.66
C LEU A 414 -5.90 28.65 19.93
N SER A 415 -7.13 28.62 20.47
CA SER A 415 -8.28 29.41 19.99
C SER A 415 -9.26 29.65 21.14
N ASP A 416 -10.01 30.75 21.10
CA ASP A 416 -11.02 31.06 22.12
C ASP A 416 -12.42 30.59 21.70
N SER A 417 -12.70 30.51 20.40
CA SER A 417 -13.89 29.90 19.80
C SER A 417 -13.53 28.87 18.70
N LEU A 418 -14.49 28.03 18.31
CA LEU A 418 -14.29 27.04 17.24
C LEU A 418 -14.10 27.66 15.85
N SER A 419 -14.60 28.88 15.64
CA SER A 419 -14.49 29.62 14.37
C SER A 419 -13.25 30.50 14.27
N ASP A 420 -12.53 30.70 15.38
CA ASP A 420 -11.38 31.61 15.40
C ASP A 420 -10.18 31.02 14.65
N ASP A 421 -9.37 31.91 14.10
CA ASP A 421 -8.04 31.56 13.60
C ASP A 421 -7.17 31.00 14.74
N VAL A 422 -6.42 29.95 14.43
CA VAL A 422 -5.63 29.23 15.43
C VAL A 422 -4.21 29.76 15.49
N ALA A 423 -3.84 30.32 16.64
CA ALA A 423 -2.47 30.70 16.92
C ALA A 423 -1.67 29.46 17.36
N SER A 424 -0.55 29.18 16.68
CA SER A 424 0.33 28.05 17.00
C SER A 424 1.70 28.53 17.45
N THR A 425 2.28 27.87 18.47
CA THR A 425 3.63 28.16 18.97
C THR A 425 4.39 26.87 19.15
N ASP A 426 5.62 26.81 18.62
CA ASP A 426 6.51 25.66 18.71
C ASP A 426 7.40 25.74 19.94
N TYR A 427 7.60 24.60 20.60
CA TYR A 427 8.50 24.43 21.73
C TYR A 427 9.46 23.26 21.43
N THR A 428 10.75 23.57 21.37
CA THR A 428 11.81 22.60 21.05
C THR A 428 12.64 22.22 22.28
N ASP A 429 12.64 23.06 23.32
CA ASP A 429 13.50 22.89 24.48
C ASP A 429 12.90 21.91 25.51
N ARG A 430 13.46 20.71 25.54
CA ARG A 430 13.12 19.66 26.51
C ARG A 430 13.93 19.82 27.79
N THR A 431 13.24 19.91 28.92
CA THR A 431 13.90 19.87 30.25
C THR A 431 14.35 18.44 30.61
N ASN A 432 15.27 18.31 31.57
CA ASN A 432 15.74 17.00 32.06
C ASN A 432 14.60 16.09 32.58
N GLY A 433 13.48 16.66 33.04
CA GLY A 433 12.29 15.91 33.45
C GLY A 433 11.39 15.47 32.30
N GLY A 434 11.76 15.76 31.04
CA GLY A 434 10.96 15.47 29.84
C GLY A 434 9.85 16.49 29.56
N PHE A 435 9.80 17.59 30.29
CA PHE A 435 8.77 18.63 30.11
C PHE A 435 9.23 19.70 29.12
N TYR A 436 8.31 20.10 28.25
CA TYR A 436 8.37 21.31 27.43
C TYR A 436 7.63 22.40 28.20
N ARG A 437 8.36 23.43 28.63
CA ARG A 437 7.80 24.51 29.44
C ARG A 437 7.18 25.55 28.52
N MET A 438 5.94 25.91 28.84
CA MET A 438 5.17 26.89 28.07
C MET A 438 4.33 27.73 29.03
N ARG A 439 3.92 28.93 28.61
CA ARG A 439 3.02 29.78 29.39
C ARG A 439 1.98 30.36 28.46
N GLN A 440 0.92 29.59 28.28
CA GLN A 440 -0.14 29.91 27.33
C GLN A 440 -1.50 29.80 28.00
N SER A 441 -2.51 30.48 27.44
CA SER A 441 -3.87 30.39 27.96
C SER A 441 -4.91 30.54 26.87
N ALA A 442 -5.87 29.62 26.80
CA ALA A 442 -6.98 29.64 25.85
C ALA A 442 -8.15 28.77 26.36
N ASN A 443 -9.31 28.90 25.73
CA ASN A 443 -10.46 28.03 25.99
C ASN A 443 -10.25 26.66 25.33
N LEU A 444 -9.88 26.67 24.05
CA LEU A 444 -9.60 25.48 23.27
C LEU A 444 -8.10 25.38 23.01
N SER A 445 -7.57 24.19 23.21
CA SER A 445 -6.17 23.89 22.93
C SER A 445 -6.04 22.59 22.14
N GLN A 446 -5.01 22.54 21.32
CA GLN A 446 -4.62 21.40 20.52
C GLN A 446 -3.12 21.20 20.64
N VAL A 447 -2.72 19.97 20.89
CA VAL A 447 -1.31 19.58 20.96
C VAL A 447 -0.94 18.88 19.66
N LYS A 448 0.13 19.36 19.04
CA LYS A 448 0.81 18.69 17.95
C LYS A 448 2.19 18.24 18.43
N LEU A 449 2.54 17.00 18.12
CA LEU A 449 3.85 16.43 18.37
C LEU A 449 4.51 16.12 17.03
N ALA A 450 5.70 16.67 16.79
CA ALA A 450 6.50 16.38 15.62
C ALA A 450 7.84 15.77 16.02
N ILE A 451 8.23 14.70 15.35
CA ILE A 451 9.52 14.02 15.52
C ILE A 451 10.26 14.10 14.19
N ALA A 452 11.49 14.59 14.21
CA ALA A 452 12.27 14.79 13.00
C ALA A 452 12.63 13.47 12.31
N ALA A 453 12.84 13.50 11.00
CA ALA A 453 13.37 12.34 10.28
C ALA A 453 14.76 11.97 10.82
N GLY A 454 15.05 10.67 10.90
CA GLY A 454 16.32 10.16 11.41
C GLY A 454 16.43 10.07 12.93
N GLU A 455 15.52 10.67 13.70
CA GLU A 455 15.47 10.54 15.15
C GLU A 455 15.21 9.07 15.53
N ALA A 456 15.99 8.54 16.48
CA ALA A 456 15.82 7.18 16.97
C ALA A 456 14.71 7.13 18.03
N TRP A 457 13.63 6.41 17.73
CA TRP A 457 12.54 6.15 18.67
C TRP A 457 11.82 4.86 18.30
N SER A 458 11.11 4.26 19.25
CA SER A 458 10.40 2.99 19.05
C SER A 458 8.89 3.17 19.22
N TYR A 459 8.47 4.05 20.12
CA TYR A 459 7.06 4.26 20.39
C TYR A 459 6.72 5.65 20.94
N VAL A 460 5.48 6.07 20.68
CA VAL A 460 4.85 7.22 21.33
C VAL A 460 3.39 6.92 21.64
N GLN A 461 2.97 7.16 22.88
CA GLN A 461 1.64 6.80 23.37
C GLN A 461 0.70 8.01 23.49
N GLY A 462 1.26 9.20 23.69
CA GLY A 462 0.47 10.38 23.98
C GLY A 462 1.30 11.48 24.62
N TYR A 463 0.65 12.27 25.46
CA TYR A 463 1.28 13.36 26.19
C TYR A 463 0.59 13.60 27.53
N ASP A 464 1.34 14.07 28.50
CA ASP A 464 0.83 14.61 29.76
C ASP A 464 0.83 16.15 29.68
N ILE A 465 -0.21 16.79 30.23
CA ILE A 465 -0.40 18.24 30.15
C ILE A 465 -0.73 18.82 31.52
N GLU A 466 0.07 19.80 31.92
CA GLU A 466 -0.15 20.52 33.17
C GLU A 466 -0.97 21.79 32.88
N ALA A 467 -2.28 21.71 33.18
CA ALA A 467 -3.22 22.81 33.01
C ALA A 467 -3.88 23.19 34.34
N MET A 468 -4.06 24.49 34.58
CA MET A 468 -4.77 25.04 35.73
C MET A 468 -6.00 25.85 35.30
N PRO A 469 -7.09 25.87 36.10
CA PRO A 469 -8.26 26.68 35.79
C PRO A 469 -7.92 28.18 35.83
N GLY A 470 -8.22 28.87 34.74
CA GLY A 470 -8.12 30.32 34.61
C GLY A 470 -9.46 31.02 34.88
N GLY A 471 -9.60 32.22 34.29
CA GLY A 471 -10.86 32.97 34.32
C GLY A 471 -12.01 32.21 33.66
N ARG A 472 -13.23 32.52 34.07
CA ARG A 472 -14.44 32.00 33.40
C ARG A 472 -14.47 32.59 31.98
N ALA A 473 -14.68 31.72 30.99
CA ALA A 473 -14.80 32.08 29.59
C ALA A 473 -16.04 32.94 29.36
#